data_AF-A0A973DHX6-F1
#
_entry.id   AF-A0A973DHX6-F1
#
_cell.length_a   1.000
_cell.length_b   1.000
_cell.length_c   1.000
_cell.angle_alpha   90.00
_cell.angle_beta   90.00
_cell.angle_gamma   90.00
#
_symmetry.space_group_name_H-M   'P 1'
#
loop_
_entity.id
_entity.type
_entity.pdbx_description
1 polymer ?
#
loop_
_entity_poly.entity_id
_entity_poly.type
_entity_poly.pdbx_seq_one_letter_code
_entity_poly.pdbx_strand_id
1 'polypeptide(L)'
;MTSPELDAPDNLQEPVQQKLPLAFLHGKAVVDKPEDLYIPPDALEIILETFEGPLDLLLYLIKKHKLDVLELSIFSITEQYVSYVEMMSEFQLELAGEYLVMAALLAQIKSRLLLPKHEELEEEEDPRAELVRRLQEYEQFKKAAENLDEIPREGRDIFVAEALVPEFSEREVLLPDVDMKDLLVALSDVMARAK
;
A
#
# COMPACT_ATOMS: atom_id res chain seq x y z
N MET A 1 33.76 13.57 71.29
CA MET A 1 32.33 13.57 70.93
C MET A 1 32.25 14.04 69.49
N THR A 2 32.64 13.34 68.41
CA THR A 2 32.53 11.95 67.94
C THR A 2 31.12 11.37 67.85
N SER A 3 30.67 11.31 66.58
CA SER A 3 29.74 10.38 65.91
C SER A 3 28.25 10.77 65.86
N PRO A 4 27.51 10.41 64.78
CA PRO A 4 27.96 10.04 63.42
C PRO A 4 27.09 10.58 62.25
N GLU A 5 27.68 10.59 61.05
CA GLU A 5 26.98 10.56 59.76
C GLU A 5 26.06 9.32 59.70
N LEU A 6 24.79 9.52 59.36
CA LEU A 6 23.92 8.45 58.87
C LEU A 6 23.94 8.47 57.35
N ASP A 7 24.73 7.58 56.77
CA ASP A 7 24.55 7.07 55.41
C ASP A 7 23.18 6.38 55.32
N ALA A 8 22.33 6.87 54.43
CA ALA A 8 21.20 6.13 53.90
C ALA A 8 21.44 5.99 52.38
N PRO A 9 21.60 4.77 51.84
CA PRO A 9 21.77 4.57 50.41
C PRO A 9 20.38 4.62 49.78
N ASP A 10 19.98 5.76 49.23
CA ASP A 10 18.76 5.85 48.42
C ASP A 10 19.07 5.36 47.00
N ASN A 11 19.32 4.05 46.89
CA ASN A 11 19.47 3.36 45.62
C ASN A 11 18.06 3.07 45.09
N LEU A 12 17.39 4.11 44.60
CA LEU A 12 16.19 3.98 43.79
C LEU A 12 16.59 3.35 42.45
N GLN A 13 16.71 2.02 42.44
CA GLN A 13 16.73 1.25 41.19
C GLN A 13 15.35 1.40 40.56
N GLU A 14 15.22 2.36 39.65
CA GLU A 14 14.09 2.42 38.73
C GLU A 14 13.95 1.04 38.07
N PRO A 15 12.75 0.45 38.02
CA PRO A 15 12.56 -0.82 37.34
C PRO A 15 12.89 -0.65 35.86
N VAL A 16 14.04 -1.19 35.45
CA VAL A 16 14.45 -1.23 34.05
C VAL A 16 13.46 -2.14 33.32
N GLN A 17 12.45 -1.54 32.70
CA GLN A 17 11.49 -2.27 31.89
C GLN A 17 12.24 -2.88 30.70
N GLN A 18 12.42 -4.20 30.75
CA GLN A 18 13.00 -4.97 29.65
C GLN A 18 12.10 -4.78 28.42
N LYS A 19 12.66 -4.18 27.36
CA LYS A 19 11.98 -4.02 26.07
C LYS A 19 11.56 -5.40 25.57
N LEU A 20 10.29 -5.57 25.25
CA LEU A 20 9.79 -6.82 24.67
C LEU A 20 10.48 -7.08 23.31
N PRO A 21 10.86 -8.33 23.00
CA PRO A 21 11.46 -8.66 21.71
C PRO A 21 10.46 -8.42 20.57
N LEU A 22 10.92 -7.76 19.51
CA LEU A 22 10.10 -7.43 18.35
C LEU A 22 9.82 -8.67 17.46
N ALA A 23 10.78 -9.59 17.38
CA ALA A 23 10.68 -10.83 16.63
C ALA A 23 11.71 -11.88 17.11
N PHE A 24 11.48 -13.14 16.74
CA PHE A 24 12.43 -14.24 16.90
C PHE A 24 12.90 -14.70 15.52
N LEU A 25 14.20 -14.55 15.21
CA LEU A 25 14.82 -15.03 13.98
C LEU A 25 15.87 -16.08 14.33
N HIS A 26 15.74 -17.30 13.78
CA HIS A 26 16.61 -18.44 14.07
C HIS A 26 16.85 -18.70 15.58
N GLY A 27 15.82 -18.51 16.41
CA GLY A 27 15.88 -18.75 17.86
C GLY A 27 16.63 -17.68 18.67
N LYS A 28 17.06 -16.57 18.05
CA LYS A 28 17.60 -15.40 18.76
C LYS A 28 16.55 -14.30 18.83
N ALA A 29 16.35 -13.77 20.04
CA ALA A 29 15.43 -12.66 20.29
C ALA A 29 16.04 -11.36 19.78
N VAL A 30 15.35 -10.70 18.84
CA VAL A 30 15.76 -9.39 18.32
C VAL A 30 15.01 -8.32 19.10
N VAL A 31 15.75 -7.60 19.95
CA VAL A 31 15.19 -6.63 20.93
C VAL A 31 15.33 -5.19 20.44
N ASP A 32 16.35 -4.91 19.64
CA ASP A 32 16.57 -3.60 19.03
C ASP A 32 16.24 -3.63 17.55
N LYS A 33 15.59 -2.56 17.05
CA LYS A 33 15.43 -2.33 15.61
C LYS A 33 16.83 -2.01 15.06
N PRO A 34 17.40 -2.82 14.15
CA PRO A 34 18.69 -2.49 13.54
C PRO A 34 18.54 -1.16 12.79
N GLU A 35 19.46 -0.21 13.07
CA GLU A 35 19.43 1.13 12.47
C GLU A 35 19.77 1.09 10.97
N ASP A 36 20.58 0.12 10.55
CA ASP A 36 20.84 -0.22 9.15
C ASP A 36 20.34 -1.63 8.83
N LEU A 37 19.52 -1.75 7.79
CA LEU A 37 18.89 -3.01 7.44
C LEU A 37 19.82 -3.87 6.57
N TYR A 38 20.63 -4.70 7.21
CA TYR A 38 21.08 -5.95 6.59
C TYR A 38 19.87 -6.86 6.42
N ILE A 39 19.40 -7.02 5.18
CA ILE A 39 18.40 -8.06 4.86
C ILE A 39 19.19 -9.33 4.57
N PRO A 40 18.96 -10.43 5.31
CA PRO A 40 19.56 -11.71 4.99
C PRO A 40 19.13 -12.15 3.58
N PRO A 41 20.03 -12.70 2.76
CA PRO A 41 19.75 -13.09 1.36
C PRO A 41 18.53 -14.01 1.23
N ASP A 42 18.31 -14.88 2.22
CA ASP A 42 17.20 -15.84 2.24
C ASP A 42 15.81 -15.19 2.42
N ALA A 43 15.73 -13.98 3.00
CA ALA A 43 14.49 -13.21 3.10
C ALA A 43 14.26 -12.30 1.87
N LEU A 44 15.25 -12.21 0.98
CA LEU A 44 15.26 -11.36 -0.21
C LEU A 44 14.64 -12.05 -1.43
N GLU A 45 14.77 -13.38 -1.51
CA GLU A 45 14.27 -14.23 -2.60
C GLU A 45 12.73 -14.16 -2.74
N ILE A 46 12.01 -13.84 -1.67
CA ILE A 46 10.54 -13.80 -1.61
C ILE A 46 9.95 -12.44 -2.05
N ILE A 47 10.76 -11.37 -2.20
CA ILE A 47 10.22 -9.99 -2.23
C ILE A 47 10.30 -9.34 -3.62
N LEU A 48 11.05 -9.90 -4.58
CA LEU A 48 11.16 -9.29 -5.92
C LEU A 48 10.08 -9.71 -6.93
N GLU A 49 9.30 -10.76 -6.63
CA GLU A 49 8.01 -10.97 -7.28
C GLU A 49 6.95 -9.94 -6.84
N THR A 50 7.25 -9.13 -5.81
CA THR A 50 6.30 -8.14 -5.24
C THR A 50 6.48 -6.73 -5.81
N PHE A 51 7.57 -6.43 -6.52
CA PHE A 51 7.81 -5.08 -7.05
C PHE A 51 7.34 -4.93 -8.50
N GLU A 52 6.56 -3.88 -8.74
CA GLU A 52 5.98 -3.53 -10.05
C GLU A 52 6.98 -2.74 -10.93
N GLY A 53 8.26 -3.11 -10.89
CA GLY A 53 9.33 -2.53 -11.73
C GLY A 53 10.41 -1.71 -10.99
N PRO A 54 11.39 -1.16 -11.73
CA PRO A 54 12.59 -0.55 -11.16
C PRO A 54 12.34 0.77 -10.41
N LEU A 55 11.31 1.54 -10.81
CA LEU A 55 10.92 2.76 -10.10
C LEU A 55 10.35 2.45 -8.71
N ASP A 56 9.62 1.35 -8.57
CA ASP A 56 9.05 0.97 -7.28
C ASP A 56 10.13 0.51 -6.30
N LEU A 57 11.09 -0.28 -6.80
CA LEU A 57 12.26 -0.66 -6.04
C LEU A 57 13.03 0.58 -5.56
N LEU A 58 13.23 1.58 -6.43
CA LEU A 58 13.89 2.82 -6.06
C LEU A 58 13.11 3.61 -5.01
N LEU A 59 11.79 3.76 -5.17
CA LEU A 59 10.95 4.42 -4.16
C LEU A 59 11.01 3.71 -2.81
N TYR A 60 11.00 2.38 -2.81
CA TYR A 60 11.16 1.58 -1.60
C TYR A 60 12.50 1.87 -0.91
N LEU A 61 13.61 1.88 -1.67
CA LEU A 61 14.94 2.18 -1.14
C LEU A 61 15.00 3.61 -0.56
N ILE A 62 14.44 4.60 -1.25
CA ILE A 62 14.40 6.01 -0.80
C ILE A 62 13.63 6.15 0.51
N LYS A 63 12.39 5.62 0.56
CA LYS A 63 11.52 5.72 1.74
C LYS A 63 12.13 5.05 2.96
N LYS A 64 12.84 3.93 2.77
CA LYS A 64 13.48 3.17 3.84
C LYS A 64 14.63 3.94 4.50
N HIS A 65 15.39 4.71 3.74
CA HIS A 65 16.47 5.57 4.26
C HIS A 65 15.97 6.90 4.81
N LYS A 66 14.63 7.11 4.86
CA LYS A 66 14.00 8.38 5.24
C LYS A 66 14.52 9.57 4.43
N LEU A 67 14.99 9.31 3.21
CA LEU A 67 15.42 10.35 2.30
C LEU A 67 14.18 10.92 1.63
N ASP A 68 14.10 12.25 1.54
CA ASP A 68 13.17 12.88 0.63
C ASP A 68 13.62 12.55 -0.81
N VAL A 69 12.66 12.28 -1.70
CA VAL A 69 12.95 12.11 -3.14
C VAL A 69 13.64 13.37 -3.69
N LEU A 70 13.39 14.53 -3.09
CA LEU A 70 14.05 15.81 -3.40
C LEU A 70 15.52 15.88 -2.92
N GLU A 71 15.86 15.14 -1.85
CA GLU A 71 17.20 15.08 -1.25
C GLU A 71 17.94 13.78 -1.62
N LEU A 72 17.68 13.29 -2.82
CA LEU A 72 18.20 12.01 -3.31
C LEU A 72 19.74 11.97 -3.30
N SER A 73 20.31 11.16 -2.41
CA SER A 73 21.73 10.77 -2.46
C SER A 73 21.93 9.66 -3.49
N ILE A 74 22.10 10.06 -4.76
CA ILE A 74 22.32 9.14 -5.90
C ILE A 74 23.42 8.13 -5.62
N PHE A 75 24.49 8.54 -4.92
CA PHE A 75 25.61 7.65 -4.60
C PHE A 75 25.17 6.41 -3.82
N SER A 76 24.50 6.62 -2.68
CA SER A 76 24.07 5.54 -1.78
C SER A 76 23.01 4.63 -2.40
N ILE A 77 22.07 5.23 -3.15
CA ILE A 77 20.95 4.51 -3.75
C ILE A 77 21.41 3.68 -4.94
N THR A 78 22.37 4.18 -5.73
CA THR A 78 22.92 3.44 -6.86
C THR A 78 23.66 2.19 -6.40
N GLU A 79 24.49 2.28 -5.35
CA GLU A 79 25.21 1.10 -4.85
C GLU A 79 24.28 0.05 -4.29
N GLN A 80 23.25 0.47 -3.56
CA GLN A 80 22.22 -0.46 -3.08
C GLN A 80 21.51 -1.07 -4.27
N TYR A 81 20.94 -0.27 -5.16
CA TYR A 81 20.20 -0.75 -6.31
C TYR A 81 20.98 -1.82 -7.11
N VAL A 82 22.25 -1.54 -7.43
CA VAL A 82 23.11 -2.50 -8.14
C VAL A 82 23.32 -3.77 -7.31
N SER A 83 23.63 -3.65 -6.02
CA SER A 83 23.78 -4.82 -5.13
C SER A 83 22.50 -5.67 -5.08
N TYR A 84 21.32 -5.06 -5.06
CA TYR A 84 20.04 -5.79 -5.12
C TYR A 84 19.85 -6.50 -6.46
N VAL A 85 20.14 -5.83 -7.59
CA VAL A 85 20.03 -6.43 -8.93
C VAL A 85 21.03 -7.58 -9.14
N GLU A 86 22.25 -7.47 -8.59
CA GLU A 86 23.25 -8.53 -8.66
C GLU A 86 22.81 -9.79 -7.90
N MET A 87 22.26 -9.63 -6.69
CA MET A 87 21.69 -10.75 -5.91
C MET A 87 20.52 -11.47 -6.64
N MET A 88 19.77 -10.75 -7.49
CA MET A 88 18.70 -11.34 -8.32
C MET A 88 19.21 -12.11 -9.53
N SER A 89 20.29 -11.63 -10.14
CA SER A 89 20.81 -12.14 -11.41
C SER A 89 21.34 -13.57 -11.30
N GLU A 90 21.66 -14.02 -10.08
CA GLU A 90 22.02 -15.41 -9.78
C GLU A 90 20.83 -16.38 -9.89
N PHE A 91 19.58 -15.88 -9.82
CA PHE A 91 18.36 -16.70 -9.78
C PHE A 91 17.48 -16.58 -11.03
N GLN A 92 17.35 -15.42 -11.68
CA GLN A 92 16.45 -15.22 -12.83
C GLN A 92 16.91 -14.12 -13.82
N LEU A 93 17.68 -14.49 -14.85
CA LEU A 93 18.20 -13.55 -15.86
C LEU A 93 17.16 -13.00 -16.86
N GLU A 94 16.07 -13.74 -17.12
CA GLU A 94 15.09 -13.37 -18.16
C GLU A 94 14.16 -12.21 -17.77
N LEU A 95 14.00 -11.90 -16.47
CA LEU A 95 13.12 -10.82 -15.98
C LEU A 95 13.85 -9.51 -15.67
N ALA A 96 15.19 -9.48 -15.74
CA ALA A 96 16.01 -8.37 -15.23
C ALA A 96 16.24 -7.21 -16.21
N GLY A 97 15.69 -7.26 -17.44
CA GLY A 97 16.01 -6.29 -18.51
C GLY A 97 15.77 -4.83 -18.11
N GLU A 98 14.59 -4.52 -17.58
CA GLU A 98 14.24 -3.17 -17.13
C GLU A 98 15.10 -2.70 -15.95
N TYR A 99 15.46 -3.64 -15.07
CA TYR A 99 16.29 -3.37 -13.92
C TYR A 99 17.74 -3.03 -14.30
N LEU A 100 18.30 -3.74 -15.29
CA LEU A 100 19.63 -3.47 -15.84
C LEU A 100 19.69 -2.13 -16.58
N VAL A 101 18.63 -1.77 -17.32
CA VAL A 101 18.53 -0.46 -17.97
C VAL A 101 18.55 0.65 -16.92
N MET A 102 17.83 0.49 -15.81
CA MET A 102 17.86 1.45 -14.72
C MET A 102 19.22 1.49 -14.01
N ALA A 103 19.90 0.36 -13.83
CA ALA A 103 21.27 0.32 -13.29
C ALA A 103 22.24 1.14 -14.16
N ALA A 104 22.15 0.98 -15.49
CA ALA A 104 22.95 1.74 -16.44
C ALA A 104 22.63 3.24 -16.37
N LEU A 105 21.36 3.62 -16.23
CA LEU A 105 20.94 5.01 -16.05
C LEU A 105 21.52 5.61 -14.77
N LEU A 106 21.42 4.91 -13.64
CA LEU A 106 21.98 5.36 -12.37
C LEU A 106 23.50 5.50 -12.42
N ALA A 107 24.20 4.56 -13.09
CA ALA A 107 25.63 4.66 -13.33
C ALA A 107 26.00 5.89 -14.17
N GLN A 108 25.23 6.21 -15.20
CA GLN A 108 25.40 7.41 -16.01
C GLN A 108 25.21 8.69 -15.18
N ILE A 109 24.16 8.75 -14.36
CA ILE A 109 23.88 9.89 -13.48
C ILE A 109 25.01 10.03 -12.44
N LYS A 110 25.43 8.95 -11.79
CA LYS A 110 26.55 8.93 -10.84
C LYS A 110 27.84 9.43 -11.49
N SER A 111 28.16 8.98 -12.71
CA SER A 111 29.34 9.43 -13.44
C SER A 111 29.30 10.93 -13.72
N ARG A 112 28.16 11.48 -14.18
CA ARG A 112 28.03 12.93 -14.45
C ARG A 112 28.16 13.76 -13.19
N LEU A 113 27.54 13.33 -12.09
CA LEU A 113 27.61 14.03 -10.80
C LEU A 113 29.02 14.08 -10.20
N LEU A 114 29.88 13.12 -10.51
CA LEU A 114 31.25 13.06 -10.02
C LEU A 114 32.24 13.84 -10.88
N LEU A 115 31.84 14.32 -12.07
CA LEU A 115 32.72 15.09 -12.94
C LEU A 115 32.87 16.54 -12.45
N PRO A 116 34.08 17.12 -12.54
CA PRO A 116 34.29 18.52 -12.19
C PRO A 116 33.52 19.45 -13.14
N LYS A 117 32.66 20.31 -12.57
CA LYS A 117 31.92 21.33 -13.31
C LYS A 117 32.89 22.35 -13.90
N HIS A 118 32.84 22.56 -15.21
CA HIS A 118 33.61 23.61 -15.88
C HIS A 118 32.81 24.91 -15.81
N GLU A 119 33.44 26.00 -15.37
CA GLU A 119 32.79 27.32 -15.14
C GLU A 119 32.13 27.91 -16.40
N GLU A 120 32.44 27.41 -17.61
CA GLU A 120 31.83 27.88 -18.86
C GLU A 120 30.47 27.24 -19.19
N LEU A 121 30.03 26.24 -18.41
CA LEU A 121 28.76 25.52 -18.59
C LEU A 121 27.82 25.76 -17.40
N GLU A 122 27.44 27.01 -17.17
CA GLU A 122 26.55 27.39 -16.05
C GLU A 122 25.08 26.92 -16.21
N GLU A 123 24.69 26.39 -17.38
CA GLU A 123 23.30 25.99 -17.69
C GLU A 123 23.05 24.47 -17.74
N GLU A 124 23.94 23.63 -17.19
CA GLU A 124 23.67 22.18 -17.18
C GLU A 124 22.61 21.82 -16.13
N GLU A 125 21.45 21.35 -16.60
CA GLU A 125 20.35 20.88 -15.75
C GLU A 125 20.83 19.75 -14.82
N ASP A 126 20.29 19.68 -13.60
CA ASP A 126 20.66 18.65 -12.63
C ASP A 126 20.46 17.25 -13.27
N PRO A 127 21.52 16.42 -13.42
CA PRO A 127 21.43 15.15 -14.16
C PRO A 127 20.46 14.14 -13.54
N ARG A 128 20.02 14.34 -12.29
CA ARG A 128 18.97 13.52 -11.64
C ARG A 128 17.55 14.06 -11.84
N ALA A 129 17.35 15.25 -12.43
CA ALA A 129 16.05 15.91 -12.50
C ALA A 129 14.96 15.03 -13.17
N GLU A 130 15.29 14.41 -14.30
CA GLU A 130 14.37 13.51 -15.02
C GLU A 130 13.98 12.30 -14.16
N LEU A 131 14.94 11.70 -13.46
CA LEU A 131 14.70 10.55 -12.59
C LEU A 131 13.81 10.92 -11.40
N VAL A 132 14.12 12.04 -10.72
CA VAL A 132 13.33 12.56 -9.60
C VAL A 132 11.88 12.81 -10.03
N ARG A 133 11.69 13.44 -11.20
CA ARG A 133 10.36 13.68 -11.76
C ARG A 133 9.60 12.38 -11.99
N ARG A 134 10.21 11.37 -12.62
CA ARG A 134 9.59 10.06 -12.84
C ARG A 134 9.23 9.35 -11.53
N LEU A 135 10.08 9.45 -10.52
CA LEU A 135 9.81 8.88 -9.19
C LEU A 135 8.61 9.56 -8.52
N GLN A 136 8.48 10.88 -8.64
CA GLN A 136 7.34 11.64 -8.11
C GLN A 136 6.03 11.29 -8.84
N GLU A 137 6.06 11.23 -10.16
CA GLU A 137 4.91 10.84 -10.98
C GLU A 137 4.46 9.42 -10.61
N TYR A 138 5.41 8.47 -10.54
CA TYR A 138 5.12 7.10 -10.14
C TYR A 138 4.58 7.01 -8.71
N GLU A 139 5.15 7.74 -7.74
CA GLU A 139 4.64 7.78 -6.37
C GLU A 139 3.19 8.29 -6.30
N GLN A 140 2.87 9.31 -7.09
CA GLN A 140 1.52 9.86 -7.18
C GLN A 140 0.53 8.81 -7.71
N PHE A 141 0.89 8.12 -8.79
CA PHE A 141 0.03 7.07 -9.36
C PHE A 141 -0.09 5.86 -8.43
N LYS A 142 1.00 5.47 -7.75
CA LYS A 142 0.98 4.39 -6.76
C LYS A 142 0.00 4.71 -5.62
N LYS A 143 0.07 5.91 -5.05
CA LYS A 143 -0.89 6.37 -4.02
C LYS A 143 -2.32 6.40 -4.56
N ALA A 144 -2.53 6.84 -5.81
CA ALA A 144 -3.85 6.86 -6.41
C ALA A 144 -4.41 5.43 -6.60
N ALA A 145 -3.57 4.48 -6.99
CA ALA A 145 -3.94 3.07 -7.12
C ALA A 145 -4.28 2.45 -5.75
N GLU A 146 -3.48 2.72 -4.72
CA GLU A 146 -3.75 2.29 -3.33
C GLU A 146 -5.09 2.85 -2.85
N ASN A 147 -5.32 4.16 -3.00
CA ASN A 147 -6.59 4.79 -2.64
C ASN A 147 -7.79 4.21 -3.41
N LEU A 148 -7.60 3.83 -4.68
CA LEU A 148 -8.63 3.22 -5.50
C LEU A 148 -8.96 1.80 -5.05
N ASP A 149 -7.94 1.04 -4.61
CA ASP A 149 -8.12 -0.32 -4.13
C ASP A 149 -8.84 -0.37 -2.77
N GLU A 150 -8.68 0.68 -1.94
CA GLU A 150 -9.41 0.84 -0.67
C GLU A 150 -10.92 1.08 -0.86
N ILE A 151 -11.37 1.51 -2.04
CA ILE A 151 -12.79 1.77 -2.29
C ILE A 151 -13.56 0.45 -2.20
N PRO A 152 -14.64 0.35 -1.38
CA PRO A 152 -15.45 -0.85 -1.29
C PRO A 152 -16.09 -1.21 -2.64
N ARG A 153 -15.98 -2.48 -3.04
CA ARG A 153 -16.49 -2.96 -4.32
C ARG A 153 -17.62 -3.95 -4.13
N GLU A 154 -18.65 -3.83 -4.97
CA GLU A 154 -19.67 -4.87 -5.08
C GLU A 154 -19.04 -6.18 -5.59
N GLY A 155 -19.37 -7.31 -4.96
CA GLY A 155 -18.79 -8.62 -5.23
C GLY A 155 -17.43 -8.89 -4.55
N ARG A 156 -16.81 -7.89 -3.90
CA ARG A 156 -15.62 -8.06 -3.04
C ARG A 156 -15.97 -7.81 -1.57
N ASP A 157 -16.46 -6.60 -1.29
CA ASP A 157 -16.73 -6.10 0.06
C ASP A 157 -18.23 -6.00 0.33
N ILE A 158 -19.02 -5.69 -0.71
CA ILE A 158 -20.47 -5.51 -0.63
C ILE A 158 -21.13 -6.57 -1.50
N PHE A 159 -22.04 -7.35 -0.94
CA PHE A 159 -22.85 -8.31 -1.70
C PHE A 159 -24.30 -7.85 -1.70
N VAL A 160 -24.83 -7.56 -2.90
CA VAL A 160 -26.22 -7.14 -3.04
C VAL A 160 -27.10 -8.37 -2.84
N ALA A 161 -27.94 -8.34 -1.80
CA ALA A 161 -28.92 -9.37 -1.56
C ALA A 161 -30.10 -9.19 -2.52
N GLU A 162 -30.33 -10.18 -3.38
CA GLU A 162 -31.54 -10.27 -4.17
C GLU A 162 -32.50 -11.26 -3.52
N ALA A 163 -33.69 -10.78 -3.18
CA ALA A 163 -34.79 -11.64 -2.80
C ALA A 163 -35.77 -11.66 -3.97
N LEU A 164 -36.07 -12.85 -4.48
CA LEU A 164 -37.27 -13.05 -5.27
C LEU A 164 -38.44 -12.70 -4.35
N VAL A 165 -39.10 -11.58 -4.64
CA VAL A 165 -40.43 -11.34 -4.09
C VAL A 165 -41.24 -12.56 -4.50
N PRO A 166 -41.86 -13.29 -3.56
CA PRO A 166 -42.77 -14.35 -3.93
C PRO A 166 -43.69 -13.76 -4.99
N GLU A 167 -43.85 -14.43 -6.12
CA GLU A 167 -44.99 -14.16 -6.96
C GLU A 167 -46.18 -14.37 -6.03
N PHE A 168 -46.74 -13.28 -5.50
CA PHE A 168 -48.12 -13.26 -5.08
C PHE A 168 -48.86 -13.49 -6.39
N SER A 169 -48.90 -14.76 -6.80
CA SER A 169 -49.83 -15.31 -7.78
C SER A 169 -51.11 -14.58 -7.47
N GLU A 170 -51.46 -13.70 -8.43
CA GLU A 170 -52.64 -12.87 -8.50
C GLU A 170 -53.35 -12.84 -7.15
N ARG A 171 -53.13 -11.80 -6.31
CA ARG A 171 -53.98 -11.55 -5.12
C ARG A 171 -55.35 -12.07 -5.48
N GLU A 172 -55.76 -13.22 -4.93
CA GLU A 172 -57.04 -13.82 -5.32
C GLU A 172 -58.02 -12.73 -4.94
N VAL A 173 -58.49 -11.99 -5.95
CA VAL A 173 -59.47 -10.95 -5.72
C VAL A 173 -60.68 -11.80 -5.40
N LEU A 174 -60.90 -12.03 -4.11
CA LEU A 174 -62.06 -12.73 -3.62
C LEU A 174 -63.24 -11.93 -4.15
N LEU A 175 -63.83 -12.42 -5.23
CA LEU A 175 -65.03 -11.83 -5.77
C LEU A 175 -66.07 -11.91 -4.65
N PRO A 176 -66.82 -10.84 -4.41
CA PRO A 176 -67.91 -10.91 -3.46
C PRO A 176 -68.84 -12.05 -3.88
N ASP A 177 -69.36 -12.80 -2.90
CA ASP A 177 -70.39 -13.80 -3.17
C ASP A 177 -71.67 -13.03 -3.53
N VAL A 178 -72.08 -13.09 -4.80
CA VAL A 178 -73.22 -12.35 -5.33
C VAL A 178 -74.34 -13.34 -5.65
N ASP A 179 -75.51 -13.15 -5.04
CA ASP A 179 -76.69 -13.95 -5.34
C ASP A 179 -77.44 -13.35 -6.54
N MET A 180 -78.25 -14.17 -7.22
CA MET A 180 -79.02 -13.74 -8.39
C MET A 180 -79.93 -12.54 -8.11
N LYS A 181 -80.38 -12.39 -6.85
CA LYS A 181 -81.16 -11.25 -6.38
C LYS A 181 -80.40 -9.94 -6.45
N ASP A 182 -79.11 -9.94 -6.11
CA ASP A 182 -78.27 -8.74 -6.12
C ASP A 182 -78.09 -8.22 -7.55
N LEU A 183 -77.95 -9.13 -8.52
CA LEU A 183 -77.90 -8.79 -9.94
C LEU A 183 -79.23 -8.22 -10.45
N LEU A 184 -80.37 -8.76 -10.01
CA LEU A 184 -81.69 -8.22 -10.36
C LEU A 184 -81.92 -6.83 -9.78
N VAL A 185 -81.48 -6.59 -8.54
CA VAL A 185 -81.56 -5.27 -7.91
C VAL A 185 -80.68 -4.27 -8.67
N ALA A 186 -79.42 -4.61 -8.94
CA ALA A 186 -78.52 -3.76 -9.71
C ALA A 186 -79.07 -3.43 -11.11
N LEU A 187 -79.67 -4.41 -11.80
CA LEU A 187 -80.30 -4.20 -13.09
C LEU A 187 -81.51 -3.26 -12.99
N SER A 188 -82.35 -3.43 -11.96
CA SER A 188 -83.51 -2.58 -11.74
C SER A 188 -83.11 -1.12 -11.46
N ASP A 189 -82.03 -0.91 -10.69
CA ASP A 189 -81.47 0.41 -10.41
C ASP A 189 -80.96 1.10 -11.68
N VAL A 190 -80.28 0.35 -12.55
CA VAL A 190 -79.81 0.88 -13.85
C VAL A 190 -81.00 1.24 -14.75
N MET A 191 -82.03 0.38 -14.82
CA MET A 191 -83.23 0.68 -15.61
C MET A 191 -84.03 1.87 -15.07
N ALA A 192 -84.06 2.06 -13.75
CA ALA A 192 -84.71 3.22 -13.12
C ALA A 192 -83.96 4.53 -13.37
N ARG A 193 -82.62 4.49 -13.48
CA ARG A 193 -81.77 5.65 -13.83
C ARG A 193 -81.77 5.99 -15.32
N ALA A 194 -82.09 5.03 -16.18
CA ALA A 194 -82.16 5.19 -17.63
C ALA A 194 -83.50 5.77 -18.13
N LYS A 195 -84.38 6.19 -17.22
CA LYS A 195 -85.69 6.79 -17.49
C LYS A 195 -85.72 8.24 -17.02
#